data_AF-A0A7Z0BA58-F1
#
_entry.id   AF-A0A7Z0BA58-F1
#
_cell.length_a   1.000
_cell.length_b   1.000
_cell.length_c   1.000
_cell.angle_alpha   90.00
_cell.angle_beta   90.00
_cell.angle_gamma   90.00
#
_symmetry.space_group_name_H-M   'P 1'
#
loop_
_entity.id
_entity.type
_entity.pdbx_description
1 polymer ?
#
loop_
_entity_poly.entity_id
_entity_poly.type
_entity_poly.pdbx_seq_one_letter_code
_entity_poly.pdbx_strand_id
1 'polypeptide(L)'
;MRAHPTVLHFERAVVIELSHVDHCDVWCAVFHQDHFPTCNDVVCQLSYALATTARDDARRRAFADGVDWLAGRKLSSGDSHVAFCFDAIAMLGIALGARAVDDIALTERVSNWFETFIADVVSKHAGPSWARYLLASVPALVSVSTGVALPDVDDDDADVKLVLQSSIVSNAGVDTALQNRARRRVKRTENEDAERAVLLLGALDFVSNLPVTVDLQRPSIAQVSQMLARAPAALRRWTWEDAPKTRNSDAMKWDVQHEYCVQNLLYAILAPIFTDLVDEEWMPPVGQKNPRIDIGIPSLNLIVEAKFLRPGVSFASLIGELAEDASLYRARGSGGRYLHVLPFVWDDSRRTEEHAKFLQGHEQIEGIAHPVVIARPST
;
A
#
# COMPACT_ATOMS: atom_id res chain seq x y z
N MET A 1 -18.42 -10.84 -17.88
CA MET A 1 -17.23 -10.47 -17.09
C MET A 1 -17.74 -9.75 -15.85
N ARG A 2 -17.59 -10.33 -14.64
CA ARG A 2 -18.14 -9.71 -13.42
C ARG A 2 -17.26 -8.51 -13.05
N ALA A 3 -17.87 -7.33 -12.91
CA ALA A 3 -17.18 -6.15 -12.39
C ALA A 3 -16.54 -6.48 -11.03
N HIS A 4 -15.27 -6.14 -10.85
CA HIS A 4 -14.55 -6.38 -9.61
C HIS A 4 -15.13 -5.51 -8.49
N PRO A 5 -15.31 -6.03 -7.26
CA PRO A 5 -15.99 -5.34 -6.16
C PRO A 5 -15.33 -4.02 -5.72
N THR A 6 -14.09 -3.74 -6.11
CA THR A 6 -13.37 -2.50 -5.77
C THR A 6 -13.70 -1.33 -6.71
N VAL A 7 -14.05 -1.58 -7.97
CA VAL A 7 -14.52 -0.53 -8.92
C VAL A 7 -15.77 0.15 -8.36
N LEU A 8 -16.68 -0.65 -7.81
CA LEU A 8 -17.92 -0.21 -7.15
C LEU A 8 -17.72 0.64 -5.88
N HIS A 9 -16.53 0.71 -5.28
CA HIS A 9 -16.30 1.43 -4.03
C HIS A 9 -15.68 2.82 -4.25
N PHE A 10 -14.77 2.96 -5.22
CA PHE A 10 -14.28 4.28 -5.63
C PHE A 10 -15.43 5.14 -6.21
N GLU A 11 -16.29 4.52 -7.01
CA GLU A 11 -17.46 5.17 -7.58
C GLU A 11 -18.46 5.61 -6.48
N ARG A 12 -18.54 4.90 -5.36
CA ARG A 12 -19.43 5.24 -4.23
C ARG A 12 -18.94 6.44 -3.41
N ALA A 13 -17.63 6.60 -3.22
CA ALA A 13 -17.07 7.68 -2.41
C ALA A 13 -17.28 9.07 -3.06
N VAL A 14 -17.23 9.16 -4.39
CA VAL A 14 -17.52 10.38 -5.17
C VAL A 14 -19.01 10.76 -5.12
N VAL A 15 -19.90 9.78 -4.89
CA VAL A 15 -21.34 9.94 -5.12
C VAL A 15 -22.15 10.32 -3.88
N ILE A 16 -21.63 10.10 -2.66
CA ILE A 16 -22.38 10.36 -1.42
C ILE A 16 -22.67 11.87 -1.21
N GLU A 17 -21.95 12.77 -1.86
CA GLU A 17 -22.18 14.23 -1.75
C GLU A 17 -23.05 14.83 -2.87
N LEU A 18 -23.42 14.06 -3.92
CA LEU A 18 -24.13 14.57 -5.10
C LEU A 18 -25.52 13.95 -5.34
N SER A 19 -25.96 12.99 -4.51
CA SER A 19 -27.17 12.18 -4.78
C SER A 19 -28.46 12.66 -4.07
N HIS A 20 -28.66 13.96 -3.88
CA HIS A 20 -29.89 14.50 -3.27
C HIS A 20 -30.75 15.33 -4.24
N VAL A 21 -31.03 14.78 -5.43
CA VAL A 21 -32.10 15.30 -6.29
C VAL A 21 -32.89 14.12 -6.87
N ASP A 22 -34.21 14.10 -6.71
CA ASP A 22 -35.09 13.10 -7.34
C ASP A 22 -35.12 13.33 -8.87
N HIS A 23 -34.63 12.35 -9.64
CA HIS A 23 -34.19 12.55 -11.03
C HIS A 23 -35.22 12.21 -12.13
N CYS A 24 -36.45 11.82 -11.79
CA CYS A 24 -37.49 11.62 -12.82
C CYS A 24 -38.04 12.96 -13.38
N ASP A 25 -38.01 14.03 -12.58
CA ASP A 25 -38.56 15.33 -12.98
C ASP A 25 -37.55 16.24 -13.72
N VAL A 26 -36.25 15.89 -13.69
CA VAL A 26 -35.17 16.69 -14.30
C VAL A 26 -35.28 16.70 -15.83
N TRP A 27 -35.70 15.60 -16.46
CA TRP A 27 -35.78 15.50 -17.92
C TRP A 27 -36.95 16.28 -18.54
N CYS A 28 -38.07 16.43 -17.82
CA CYS A 28 -39.16 17.32 -18.25
C CYS A 28 -38.79 18.81 -18.09
N ALA A 29 -37.93 19.15 -17.13
CA ALA A 29 -37.56 20.53 -16.85
C ALA A 29 -36.45 21.06 -17.78
N VAL A 30 -35.44 20.24 -18.12
CA VAL A 30 -34.28 20.63 -18.96
C VAL A 30 -34.68 21.05 -20.39
N PHE A 31 -35.79 20.52 -20.92
CA PHE A 31 -36.31 20.94 -22.23
C PHE A 31 -37.30 22.11 -22.18
N HIS A 32 -37.70 22.60 -20.99
CA HIS A 32 -38.77 23.58 -20.90
C HIS A 32 -38.54 24.85 -20.07
N GLN A 33 -37.57 24.97 -19.15
CA GLN A 33 -37.37 26.24 -18.41
C GLN A 33 -35.94 26.54 -17.92
N ASP A 34 -35.63 27.85 -17.86
CA ASP A 34 -34.34 28.53 -17.81
C ASP A 34 -33.46 28.40 -16.53
N HIS A 35 -33.66 27.45 -15.62
CA HIS A 35 -32.97 27.47 -14.29
C HIS A 35 -32.38 26.13 -13.79
N PHE A 36 -32.00 25.19 -14.68
CA PHE A 36 -31.38 23.91 -14.31
C PHE A 36 -29.87 23.84 -14.67
N PRO A 37 -29.09 22.88 -14.09
CA PRO A 37 -27.67 22.70 -14.37
C PRO A 37 -27.41 22.66 -15.87
N THR A 38 -26.24 23.14 -16.30
CA THR A 38 -25.91 23.11 -17.72
C THR A 38 -25.94 21.65 -18.18
N CYS A 39 -26.38 21.39 -19.42
CA CYS A 39 -26.51 20.02 -19.96
C CYS A 39 -25.21 19.17 -19.77
N ASN A 40 -24.06 19.84 -19.69
CA ASN A 40 -22.75 19.27 -19.36
C ASN A 40 -22.71 18.60 -17.97
N ASP A 41 -23.28 19.25 -16.95
CA ASP A 41 -23.33 18.77 -15.57
C ASP A 41 -24.18 17.51 -15.46
N VAL A 42 -25.26 17.44 -16.25
CA VAL A 42 -26.17 16.28 -16.31
C VAL A 42 -25.47 15.05 -16.88
N VAL A 43 -24.70 15.20 -17.96
CA VAL A 43 -23.92 14.08 -18.54
C VAL A 43 -22.89 13.57 -17.53
N CYS A 44 -22.26 14.48 -16.79
CA CYS A 44 -21.30 14.12 -15.77
C CYS A 44 -21.96 13.38 -14.59
N GLN A 45 -23.09 13.86 -14.09
CA GLN A 45 -23.83 13.18 -13.02
C GLN A 45 -24.30 11.78 -13.44
N LEU A 46 -24.81 11.64 -14.68
CA LEU A 46 -25.19 10.34 -15.24
C LEU A 46 -24.01 9.37 -15.32
N SER A 47 -22.81 9.88 -15.65
CA SER A 47 -21.61 9.05 -15.74
C SER A 47 -21.22 8.42 -14.40
N TYR A 48 -21.23 9.21 -13.30
CA TYR A 48 -20.94 8.70 -11.96
C TYR A 48 -22.05 7.78 -11.44
N ALA A 49 -23.31 8.07 -11.79
CA ALA A 49 -24.43 7.18 -11.49
C ALA A 49 -24.31 5.82 -12.21
N LEU A 50 -23.89 5.82 -13.48
CA LEU A 50 -23.66 4.59 -14.26
C LEU A 50 -22.50 3.75 -13.75
N ALA A 51 -21.49 4.42 -13.21
CA ALA A 51 -20.36 3.78 -12.56
C ALA A 51 -20.86 2.96 -11.35
N THR A 52 -21.60 3.60 -10.44
CA THR A 52 -22.03 2.99 -9.16
C THR A 52 -23.19 1.99 -9.21
N THR A 53 -24.03 2.01 -10.25
CA THR A 53 -25.30 1.25 -10.25
C THR A 53 -25.28 0.07 -11.21
N ALA A 54 -25.93 -1.03 -10.80
CA ALA A 54 -26.13 -2.20 -11.66
C ALA A 54 -26.87 -1.80 -12.94
N ARG A 55 -26.60 -2.53 -14.05
CA ARG A 55 -27.09 -2.26 -15.42
C ARG A 55 -28.47 -1.57 -15.47
N ASP A 56 -28.45 -0.27 -15.75
CA ASP A 56 -29.62 0.55 -16.05
C ASP A 56 -29.55 1.01 -17.52
N ASP A 57 -30.31 0.33 -18.38
CA ASP A 57 -30.33 0.59 -19.83
C ASP A 57 -30.93 1.95 -20.20
N ALA A 58 -31.73 2.57 -19.32
CA ALA A 58 -32.26 3.91 -19.55
C ALA A 58 -31.16 4.95 -19.33
N ARG A 59 -30.41 4.84 -18.23
CA ARG A 59 -29.25 5.72 -17.95
C ARG A 59 -28.15 5.58 -18.99
N ARG A 60 -27.89 4.36 -19.46
CA ARG A 60 -26.87 4.08 -20.51
C ARG A 60 -27.20 4.82 -21.80
N ARG A 61 -28.46 4.76 -22.24
CA ARG A 61 -28.93 5.49 -23.42
C ARG A 61 -28.87 7.00 -23.21
N ALA A 62 -29.37 7.49 -22.09
CA ALA A 62 -29.34 8.91 -21.75
C ALA A 62 -27.90 9.48 -21.73
N PHE A 63 -26.94 8.72 -21.21
CA PHE A 63 -25.52 9.10 -21.24
C PHE A 63 -24.96 9.12 -22.66
N ALA A 64 -25.23 8.09 -23.47
CA ALA A 64 -24.79 8.03 -24.86
C ALA A 64 -25.33 9.21 -25.69
N ASP A 65 -26.63 9.50 -25.57
CA ASP A 65 -27.27 10.65 -26.24
C ASP A 65 -26.66 11.98 -25.79
N GLY A 66 -26.34 12.11 -24.49
CA GLY A 66 -25.69 13.28 -23.93
C GLY A 66 -24.26 13.48 -24.44
N VAL A 67 -23.48 12.40 -24.56
CA VAL A 67 -22.14 12.43 -25.16
C VAL A 67 -22.22 12.84 -26.63
N ASP A 68 -23.16 12.27 -27.39
CA ASP A 68 -23.34 12.62 -28.81
C ASP A 68 -23.72 14.11 -28.97
N TRP A 69 -24.57 14.62 -28.08
CA TRP A 69 -24.89 16.05 -28.03
C TRP A 69 -23.66 16.91 -27.73
N LEU A 70 -22.83 16.55 -26.74
CA LEU A 70 -21.60 17.28 -26.40
C LEU A 70 -20.58 17.26 -27.55
N ALA A 71 -20.37 16.10 -28.16
CA ALA A 71 -19.42 15.91 -29.24
C ALA A 71 -19.81 16.69 -30.51
N GLY A 72 -21.11 16.94 -30.72
CA GLY A 72 -21.61 17.77 -31.81
C GLY A 72 -21.42 19.28 -31.64
N ARG A 73 -20.98 19.76 -30.47
CA ARG A 73 -20.83 21.20 -30.19
C ARG A 73 -19.48 21.74 -30.64
N LYS A 74 -19.47 23.00 -31.05
CA LYS A 74 -18.22 23.75 -31.24
C LYS A 74 -17.58 24.01 -29.88
N LEU A 75 -16.42 23.39 -29.65
CA LEU A 75 -15.67 23.49 -28.39
C LEU A 75 -14.69 24.67 -28.34
N SER A 76 -14.52 25.40 -29.43
CA SER A 76 -13.62 26.55 -29.53
C SER A 76 -14.36 27.87 -29.39
N SER A 77 -13.84 28.75 -28.54
CA SER A 77 -14.25 30.14 -28.38
C SER A 77 -13.04 31.04 -28.62
N GLY A 78 -12.90 31.54 -29.85
CA GLY A 78 -11.69 32.25 -30.29
C GLY A 78 -10.49 31.30 -30.34
N ASP A 79 -9.37 31.70 -29.71
CA ASP A 79 -8.12 30.93 -29.64
C ASP A 79 -8.06 29.95 -28.44
N SER A 80 -9.17 29.82 -27.71
CA SER A 80 -9.29 28.97 -26.52
C SER A 80 -10.45 27.98 -26.63
N HIS A 81 -10.49 27.03 -25.70
CA HIS A 81 -11.61 26.11 -25.52
C HIS A 81 -12.64 26.68 -24.55
N VAL A 82 -13.88 26.19 -24.65
CA VAL A 82 -14.93 26.51 -23.68
C VAL A 82 -14.55 26.01 -22.28
N ALA A 83 -14.99 26.71 -21.23
CA ALA A 83 -14.59 26.43 -19.84
C ALA A 83 -14.79 24.97 -19.42
N PHE A 84 -15.85 24.33 -19.91
CA PHE A 84 -16.13 22.92 -19.68
C PHE A 84 -14.98 21.98 -20.08
N CYS A 85 -14.25 22.27 -21.15
CA CYS A 85 -13.13 21.43 -21.58
C CYS A 85 -11.99 21.42 -20.54
N PHE A 86 -11.91 22.42 -19.66
CA PHE A 86 -10.90 22.52 -18.60
C PHE A 86 -11.34 21.90 -17.27
N ASP A 87 -12.58 21.41 -17.17
CA ASP A 87 -13.10 20.73 -15.99
C ASP A 87 -12.62 19.28 -15.96
N ALA A 88 -11.59 19.04 -15.13
CA ALA A 88 -10.94 17.74 -15.02
C ALA A 88 -11.88 16.65 -14.49
N ILE A 89 -12.78 16.99 -13.57
CA ILE A 89 -13.73 16.05 -12.98
C ILE A 89 -14.81 15.69 -14.00
N ALA A 90 -15.25 16.66 -14.82
CA ALA A 90 -16.19 16.40 -15.89
C ALA A 90 -15.61 15.50 -16.98
N MET A 91 -14.37 15.76 -17.41
CA MET A 91 -13.70 14.93 -18.43
C MET A 91 -13.46 13.52 -17.92
N LEU A 92 -13.07 13.37 -16.64
CA LEU A 92 -12.92 12.05 -16.00
C LEU A 92 -14.26 11.30 -15.96
N GLY A 93 -15.35 11.98 -15.59
CA GLY A 93 -16.69 11.41 -15.56
C GLY A 93 -17.09 10.82 -16.92
N ILE A 94 -16.91 11.58 -18.01
CA ILE A 94 -17.22 11.10 -19.37
C ILE A 94 -16.39 9.85 -19.72
N ALA A 95 -15.09 9.85 -19.38
CA ALA A 95 -14.22 8.71 -19.64
C ALA A 95 -14.67 7.46 -18.87
N LEU A 96 -14.98 7.59 -17.58
CA LEU A 96 -15.47 6.48 -16.75
C LEU A 96 -16.85 6.00 -17.21
N GLY A 97 -17.75 6.92 -17.55
CA GLY A 97 -19.09 6.61 -18.07
C GLY A 97 -19.03 5.80 -19.36
N ALA A 98 -18.17 6.19 -20.32
CA ALA A 98 -17.98 5.44 -21.56
C ALA A 98 -17.55 3.98 -21.30
N ARG A 99 -16.61 3.78 -20.37
CA ARG A 99 -16.16 2.45 -19.95
C ARG A 99 -17.26 1.66 -19.23
N ALA A 100 -18.03 2.30 -18.37
CA ALA A 100 -19.10 1.65 -17.60
C ALA A 100 -20.24 1.15 -18.51
N VAL A 101 -20.50 1.86 -19.62
CA VAL A 101 -21.46 1.41 -20.64
C VAL A 101 -20.98 0.12 -21.32
N ASP A 102 -19.68 -0.18 -21.35
CA ASP A 102 -19.11 -1.39 -21.96
C ASP A 102 -19.51 -1.52 -23.45
N ASP A 103 -19.59 -0.38 -24.15
CA ASP A 103 -19.85 -0.26 -25.59
C ASP A 103 -18.58 0.28 -26.28
N ILE A 104 -17.97 -0.59 -27.11
CA ILE A 104 -16.74 -0.30 -27.84
C ILE A 104 -16.94 0.91 -28.77
N ALA A 105 -18.07 1.00 -29.45
CA ALA A 105 -18.32 2.08 -30.40
C ALA A 105 -18.46 3.43 -29.68
N LEU A 106 -19.13 3.46 -28.52
CA LEU A 106 -19.22 4.67 -27.69
C LEU A 106 -17.84 5.07 -27.15
N THR A 107 -17.06 4.09 -26.70
CA THR A 107 -15.72 4.31 -26.15
C THR A 107 -14.77 4.88 -27.20
N GLU A 108 -14.76 4.34 -28.42
CA GLU A 108 -13.99 4.86 -29.56
C GLU A 108 -14.44 6.28 -29.93
N ARG A 109 -15.75 6.56 -29.94
CA ARG A 109 -16.25 7.93 -30.20
C ARG A 109 -15.73 8.93 -29.17
N VAL A 110 -15.80 8.59 -27.88
CA VAL A 110 -15.29 9.45 -26.80
C VAL A 110 -13.77 9.63 -26.92
N SER A 111 -13.03 8.56 -27.22
CA SER A 111 -11.58 8.63 -27.45
C SER A 111 -11.23 9.60 -28.58
N ASN A 112 -11.87 9.43 -29.75
CA ASN A 112 -11.66 10.30 -30.90
C ASN A 112 -12.04 11.75 -30.59
N TRP A 113 -13.09 11.96 -29.80
CA TRP A 113 -13.51 13.30 -29.38
C TRP A 113 -12.45 13.97 -28.49
N PHE A 114 -11.90 13.26 -27.50
CA PHE A 114 -10.83 13.78 -26.64
C PHE A 114 -9.55 14.12 -27.42
N GLU A 115 -9.19 13.35 -28.44
CA GLU A 115 -8.02 13.64 -29.28
C GLU A 115 -8.10 15.02 -29.97
N THR A 116 -9.31 15.55 -30.18
CA THR A 116 -9.48 16.85 -30.85
C THR A 116 -9.07 18.06 -30.00
N PHE A 117 -9.03 17.95 -28.68
CA PHE A 117 -8.83 19.12 -27.80
C PHE A 117 -7.98 18.88 -26.54
N ILE A 118 -7.89 17.66 -26.01
CA ILE A 118 -7.27 17.42 -24.69
C ILE A 118 -5.80 17.87 -24.66
N ALA A 119 -5.03 17.63 -25.73
CA ALA A 119 -3.63 18.05 -25.78
C ALA A 119 -3.45 19.58 -25.64
N ASP A 120 -4.30 20.36 -26.33
CA ASP A 120 -4.26 21.83 -26.24
C ASP A 120 -4.73 22.31 -24.87
N VAL A 121 -5.82 21.75 -24.35
CA VAL A 121 -6.35 22.04 -23.01
C VAL A 121 -5.29 21.79 -21.93
N VAL A 122 -4.65 20.62 -21.93
CA VAL A 122 -3.60 20.27 -20.96
C VAL A 122 -2.43 21.26 -21.02
N SER A 123 -2.04 21.68 -22.23
CA SER A 123 -0.95 22.65 -22.42
C SER A 123 -1.28 24.04 -21.88
N LYS A 124 -2.57 24.43 -21.91
CA LYS A 124 -3.08 25.73 -21.48
C LYS A 124 -3.67 25.72 -20.06
N HIS A 125 -3.74 24.56 -19.40
CA HIS A 125 -4.36 24.43 -18.09
C HIS A 125 -3.50 25.11 -17.02
N ALA A 126 -4.06 26.15 -16.38
CA ALA A 126 -3.40 26.94 -15.33
C ALA A 126 -3.79 26.54 -13.90
N GLY A 127 -4.62 25.51 -13.75
CA GLY A 127 -5.07 24.98 -12.46
C GLY A 127 -4.04 24.09 -11.76
N PRO A 128 -4.44 23.39 -10.69
CA PRO A 128 -3.54 22.56 -9.91
C PRO A 128 -2.99 21.39 -10.73
N SER A 129 -1.79 20.92 -10.37
CA SER A 129 -1.08 19.84 -11.09
C SER A 129 -1.92 18.57 -11.22
N TRP A 130 -2.72 18.27 -10.20
CA TRP A 130 -3.59 17.11 -10.18
C TRP A 130 -4.72 17.16 -11.20
N ALA A 131 -5.35 18.33 -11.38
CA ALA A 131 -6.41 18.52 -12.37
C ALA A 131 -5.82 18.42 -13.78
N ARG A 132 -4.63 18.99 -13.99
CA ARG A 132 -3.87 18.83 -15.24
C ARG A 132 -3.54 17.35 -15.51
N TYR A 133 -3.15 16.60 -14.49
CA TYR A 133 -2.83 15.18 -14.62
C TYR A 133 -4.05 14.33 -14.96
N LEU A 134 -5.20 14.60 -14.33
CA LEU A 134 -6.48 13.96 -14.67
C LEU A 134 -6.82 14.19 -16.15
N LEU A 135 -6.79 15.44 -16.61
CA LEU A 135 -7.03 15.80 -18.01
C LEU A 135 -6.07 15.07 -18.96
N ALA A 136 -4.78 14.97 -18.61
CA ALA A 136 -3.80 14.25 -19.41
C ALA A 136 -4.06 12.73 -19.45
N SER A 137 -4.79 12.20 -18.47
CA SER A 137 -5.01 10.77 -18.29
C SER A 137 -6.32 10.26 -18.91
N VAL A 138 -7.30 11.14 -19.20
CA VAL A 138 -8.60 10.70 -19.75
C VAL A 138 -8.51 9.93 -21.08
N PRO A 139 -7.59 10.24 -22.03
CA PRO A 139 -7.48 9.44 -23.26
C PRO A 139 -7.03 8.00 -22.98
N ALA A 140 -6.17 7.79 -21.97
CA ALA A 140 -5.71 6.47 -21.59
C ALA A 140 -6.83 5.60 -21.00
N LEU A 141 -7.82 6.23 -20.34
CA LEU A 141 -8.97 5.52 -19.76
C LEU A 141 -9.91 4.97 -20.84
N VAL A 142 -10.11 5.71 -21.93
CA VAL A 142 -11.01 5.31 -23.04
C VAL A 142 -10.29 4.62 -24.19
N SER A 143 -8.98 4.36 -24.07
CA SER A 143 -8.27 3.61 -25.10
C SER A 143 -8.70 2.14 -25.09
N VAL A 144 -9.10 1.63 -26.25
CA VAL A 144 -9.43 0.21 -26.46
C VAL A 144 -8.19 -0.69 -26.27
N SER A 145 -6.98 -0.11 -26.34
CA SER A 145 -5.73 -0.83 -26.13
C SER A 145 -5.44 -1.00 -24.65
N THR A 146 -5.56 -2.24 -24.15
CA THR A 146 -5.13 -2.64 -22.80
C THR A 146 -3.61 -2.51 -22.69
N GLY A 147 -3.11 -1.33 -22.31
CA GLY A 147 -1.65 -1.12 -22.16
C GLY A 147 -1.17 0.32 -22.15
N VAL A 148 -2.05 1.32 -22.24
CA VAL A 148 -1.63 2.72 -22.13
C VAL A 148 -1.12 2.98 -20.70
N ALA A 149 0.19 3.21 -20.58
CA ALA A 149 0.80 3.57 -19.32
C ALA A 149 0.41 5.02 -18.97
N LEU A 150 -0.15 5.19 -17.78
CA LEU A 150 -0.38 6.53 -17.25
C LEU A 150 0.97 7.25 -17.05
N PRO A 151 1.07 8.56 -17.33
CA PRO A 151 2.29 9.32 -17.10
C PRO A 151 2.73 9.21 -15.64
N ASP A 152 4.02 9.41 -15.38
CA ASP A 152 4.47 9.51 -14.00
C ASP A 152 4.03 10.83 -13.35
N VAL A 153 3.94 10.80 -12.02
CA VAL A 153 3.49 11.92 -11.19
C VAL A 153 4.51 12.20 -10.12
N ASP A 154 4.48 13.42 -9.59
CA ASP A 154 5.19 13.77 -8.37
C ASP A 154 4.52 13.14 -7.14
N ASP A 155 5.24 13.14 -6.00
CA ASP A 155 4.73 12.55 -4.76
C ASP A 155 3.42 13.18 -4.28
N ASP A 156 3.19 14.46 -4.61
CA ASP A 156 1.98 15.19 -4.21
C ASP A 156 0.72 14.77 -4.99
N ASP A 157 0.86 14.07 -6.11
CA ASP A 157 -0.25 13.60 -6.96
C ASP A 157 -0.29 12.07 -7.10
N ALA A 158 0.48 11.37 -6.26
CA ALA A 158 0.57 9.90 -6.25
C ALA A 158 -0.77 9.21 -5.95
N ASP A 159 -1.62 9.82 -5.11
CA ASP A 159 -2.99 9.39 -4.84
C ASP A 159 -3.88 9.41 -6.09
N VAL A 160 -3.73 10.44 -6.94
CA VAL A 160 -4.52 10.58 -8.17
C VAL A 160 -4.14 9.50 -9.17
N LYS A 161 -2.84 9.29 -9.38
CA LYS A 161 -2.35 8.19 -10.24
C LYS A 161 -2.78 6.82 -9.70
N LEU A 162 -2.70 6.61 -8.39
CA LEU A 162 -3.13 5.36 -7.76
C LEU A 162 -4.60 5.08 -8.06
N VAL A 163 -5.46 6.07 -7.83
CA VAL A 163 -6.89 5.99 -8.09
C VAL A 163 -7.18 5.68 -9.55
N LEU A 164 -6.59 6.42 -10.49
CA LEU A 164 -6.80 6.19 -11.92
C LEU A 164 -6.32 4.80 -12.34
N GLN A 165 -5.15 4.38 -11.88
CA GLN A 165 -4.59 3.07 -12.20
C GLN A 165 -5.48 1.95 -11.62
N SER A 166 -5.98 2.09 -10.40
CA SER A 166 -6.91 1.12 -9.79
C SER A 166 -8.23 0.98 -10.54
N SER A 167 -8.66 2.03 -11.24
CA SER A 167 -9.84 2.00 -12.12
C SER A 167 -9.57 1.29 -13.44
N ILE A 168 -8.32 1.18 -13.87
CA ILE A 168 -7.93 0.52 -15.14
C ILE A 168 -7.58 -0.95 -14.90
N VAL A 169 -6.75 -1.24 -13.90
CA VAL A 169 -6.20 -2.59 -13.64
C VAL A 169 -6.71 -3.17 -12.33
N SER A 170 -6.75 -4.50 -12.22
CA SER A 170 -7.04 -5.17 -10.96
C SER A 170 -6.04 -4.77 -9.87
N ASN A 171 -6.42 -4.86 -8.58
CA ASN A 171 -5.58 -4.48 -7.44
C ASN A 171 -4.13 -5.05 -7.49
N ALA A 172 -3.95 -6.26 -8.05
CA ALA A 172 -2.65 -6.91 -8.21
C ALA A 172 -1.71 -6.26 -9.25
N GLY A 173 -2.23 -5.38 -10.11
CA GLY A 173 -1.49 -4.68 -11.16
C GLY A 173 -0.96 -3.31 -10.75
N VAL A 174 -1.20 -2.88 -9.51
CA VAL A 174 -0.71 -1.60 -8.98
C VAL A 174 0.59 -1.83 -8.21
N ASP A 175 1.65 -1.14 -8.61
CA ASP A 175 2.97 -1.25 -7.99
C ASP A 175 2.98 -0.75 -6.52
N THR A 176 3.62 -1.52 -5.64
CA THR A 176 3.84 -1.22 -4.22
C THR A 176 4.52 0.13 -4.00
N ALA A 177 5.41 0.56 -4.91
CA ALA A 177 6.05 1.87 -4.78
C ALA A 177 5.01 3.01 -4.86
N LEU A 178 4.08 2.95 -5.82
CA LEU A 178 2.99 3.91 -5.97
C LEU A 178 2.04 3.87 -4.76
N GLN A 179 1.69 2.68 -4.28
CA GLN A 179 0.86 2.52 -3.08
C GLN A 179 1.48 3.21 -1.86
N ASN A 180 2.80 3.08 -1.68
CA ASN A 180 3.53 3.73 -0.59
C ASN A 180 3.59 5.26 -0.75
N ARG A 181 3.78 5.77 -1.97
CA ARG A 181 3.76 7.21 -2.27
C ARG A 181 2.38 7.80 -1.96
N ALA A 182 1.31 7.19 -2.47
CA ALA A 182 -0.06 7.59 -2.19
C ALA A 182 -0.40 7.53 -0.69
N ARG A 183 0.03 6.47 0.02
CA ARG A 183 -0.14 6.37 1.48
C ARG A 183 0.56 7.51 2.23
N ARG A 184 1.75 7.94 1.79
CA ARG A 184 2.42 9.12 2.37
C ARG A 184 1.66 10.40 2.08
N ARG A 185 1.14 10.57 0.86
CA ARG A 185 0.34 11.73 0.48
C ARG A 185 -0.94 11.86 1.29
N VAL A 186 -1.71 10.78 1.42
CA VAL A 186 -2.94 10.72 2.25
C VAL A 186 -2.66 11.08 3.72
N LYS A 187 -1.50 10.66 4.27
CA LYS A 187 -1.13 10.99 5.66
C LYS A 187 -0.77 12.47 5.89
N ARG A 188 -0.42 13.20 4.84
CA ARG A 188 0.00 14.61 4.91
C ARG A 188 -1.13 15.58 4.60
N THR A 189 -2.31 15.06 4.27
CA THR A 189 -3.47 15.86 3.85
C THR A 189 -3.92 16.81 4.96
N GLU A 190 -4.03 18.09 4.62
CA GLU A 190 -4.57 19.15 5.48
C GLU A 190 -5.37 20.14 4.61
N ASN A 191 -6.63 20.40 4.96
CA ASN A 191 -7.50 21.43 4.33
C ASN A 191 -7.53 21.43 2.78
N GLU A 192 -7.90 20.30 2.17
CA GLU A 192 -8.08 20.19 0.72
C GLU A 192 -9.47 20.65 0.28
N ASP A 193 -9.61 21.05 -0.98
CA ASP A 193 -10.92 21.27 -1.60
C ASP A 193 -11.71 19.95 -1.76
N ALA A 194 -13.02 20.06 -1.98
CA ALA A 194 -13.92 18.90 -2.04
C ALA A 194 -13.55 17.91 -3.15
N GLU A 195 -13.18 18.40 -4.34
CA GLU A 195 -12.80 17.56 -5.47
C GLU A 195 -11.54 16.75 -5.15
N ARG A 196 -10.55 17.40 -4.55
CA ARG A 196 -9.32 16.75 -4.14
C ARG A 196 -9.52 15.79 -2.97
N ALA A 197 -10.37 16.14 -2.01
CA ALA A 197 -10.70 15.28 -0.87
C ALA A 197 -11.31 13.94 -1.32
N VAL A 198 -12.15 13.95 -2.35
CA VAL A 198 -12.75 12.74 -2.94
C VAL A 198 -11.68 11.82 -3.55
N LEU A 199 -10.70 12.36 -4.28
CA LEU A 199 -9.59 11.58 -4.83
C LEU A 199 -8.74 10.94 -3.72
N LEU A 200 -8.45 11.71 -2.67
CA LEU A 200 -7.71 11.24 -1.50
C LEU A 200 -8.46 10.14 -0.74
N LEU A 201 -9.78 10.29 -0.58
CA LEU A 201 -10.63 9.26 0.03
C LEU A 201 -10.61 7.98 -0.81
N GLY A 202 -10.71 8.10 -2.13
CA GLY A 202 -10.58 6.96 -3.03
C GLY A 202 -9.24 6.23 -2.93
N ALA A 203 -8.14 6.98 -2.81
CA ALA A 203 -6.81 6.42 -2.59
C ALA A 203 -6.71 5.73 -1.21
N LEU A 204 -7.28 6.32 -0.17
CA LEU A 204 -7.33 5.74 1.17
C LEU A 204 -8.14 4.43 1.18
N ASP A 205 -9.31 4.41 0.54
CA ASP A 205 -10.15 3.23 0.43
C ASP A 205 -9.43 2.12 -0.33
N PHE A 206 -8.76 2.44 -1.45
CA PHE A 206 -7.96 1.46 -2.18
C PHE A 206 -6.88 0.86 -1.27
N VAL A 207 -6.06 1.71 -0.63
CA VAL A 207 -4.95 1.27 0.23
C VAL A 207 -5.44 0.50 1.46
N SER A 208 -6.62 0.83 1.99
CA SER A 208 -7.23 0.15 3.15
C SER A 208 -7.81 -1.21 2.78
N ASN A 209 -8.26 -1.38 1.53
CA ASN A 209 -8.81 -2.62 1.02
C ASN A 209 -7.77 -3.52 0.33
N LEU A 210 -6.50 -3.12 0.30
CA LEU A 210 -5.44 -4.01 -0.14
C LEU A 210 -5.43 -5.24 0.78
N PRO A 211 -5.46 -6.47 0.23
CA PRO A 211 -5.36 -7.66 1.06
C PRO A 211 -4.07 -7.57 1.85
N VAL A 212 -4.16 -7.73 3.17
CA VAL A 212 -2.99 -7.91 4.05
C VAL A 212 -2.38 -9.25 3.66
N THR A 213 -1.56 -9.21 2.62
CA THR A 213 -0.96 -10.40 2.05
C THR A 213 0.32 -10.60 2.83
N VAL A 214 0.29 -11.53 3.77
CA VAL A 214 1.52 -12.06 4.35
C VAL A 214 2.19 -12.87 3.23
N ASP A 215 3.11 -12.26 2.50
CA ASP A 215 3.91 -12.95 1.50
C ASP A 215 4.97 -13.79 2.21
N LEU A 216 4.66 -15.09 2.36
CA LEU A 216 5.58 -16.07 2.95
C LEU A 216 6.67 -16.51 1.97
N GLN A 217 6.53 -16.24 0.67
CA GLN A 217 7.52 -16.63 -0.33
C GLN A 217 8.65 -15.62 -0.47
N ARG A 218 8.38 -14.35 -0.14
CA ARG A 218 9.37 -13.25 -0.20
C ARG A 218 9.35 -12.40 1.07
N PRO A 219 9.59 -12.99 2.25
CA PRO A 219 9.69 -12.23 3.49
C PRO A 219 10.89 -11.27 3.44
N SER A 220 10.71 -10.05 3.92
CA SER A 220 11.77 -9.04 4.11
C SER A 220 12.36 -9.12 5.51
N ILE A 221 13.55 -8.53 5.72
CA ILE A 221 14.19 -8.44 7.05
C ILE A 221 13.25 -7.75 8.07
N ALA A 222 12.51 -6.72 7.64
CA ALA A 222 11.53 -6.04 8.48
C ALA A 222 10.39 -6.98 8.92
N GLN A 223 9.92 -7.86 8.03
CA GLN A 223 8.92 -8.87 8.36
C GLN A 223 9.48 -9.96 9.29
N VAL A 224 10.75 -10.35 9.13
CA VAL A 224 11.44 -11.24 10.07
C VAL A 224 11.43 -10.63 11.47
N SER A 225 11.88 -9.38 11.60
CA SER A 225 11.88 -8.66 12.88
C SER A 225 10.48 -8.59 13.49
N GLN A 226 9.47 -8.22 12.71
CA GLN A 226 8.08 -8.20 13.17
C GLN A 226 7.61 -9.56 13.64
N MET A 227 7.92 -10.64 12.93
CA MET A 227 7.56 -12.00 13.32
C MET A 227 8.21 -12.40 14.65
N LEU A 228 9.52 -12.15 14.80
CA LEU A 228 10.26 -12.45 16.02
C LEU A 228 9.79 -11.60 17.22
N ALA A 229 9.48 -10.32 17.01
CA ALA A 229 8.89 -9.44 18.03
C ALA A 229 7.51 -9.93 18.53
N ARG A 230 6.85 -10.81 17.77
CA ARG A 230 5.57 -11.45 18.16
C ARG A 230 5.75 -12.78 18.91
N ALA A 231 6.98 -13.24 19.15
CA ALA A 231 7.24 -14.43 19.95
C ALA A 231 6.48 -14.46 21.30
N PRO A 232 6.37 -13.36 22.07
CA PRO A 232 5.56 -13.35 23.30
C PRO A 232 4.09 -13.72 23.08
N ALA A 233 3.50 -13.36 21.94
CA ALA A 233 2.11 -13.71 21.62
C ALA A 233 1.93 -15.21 21.39
N ALA A 234 2.92 -15.89 20.80
CA ALA A 234 2.93 -17.34 20.66
C ALA A 234 3.10 -18.01 22.03
N LEU A 235 4.02 -17.50 22.85
CA LEU A 235 4.30 -18.05 24.18
C LEU A 235 3.13 -17.93 25.16
N ARG A 236 2.21 -16.96 25.00
CA ARG A 236 0.98 -16.85 25.83
C ARG A 236 0.11 -18.10 25.85
N ARG A 237 0.10 -18.87 24.76
CA ARG A 237 -0.69 -20.10 24.62
C ARG A 237 0.15 -21.35 24.78
N TRP A 238 1.47 -21.20 24.86
CA TRP A 238 2.37 -22.32 25.05
C TRP A 238 2.29 -22.82 26.49
N THR A 239 2.54 -24.12 26.68
CA THR A 239 2.35 -24.78 27.96
C THR A 239 3.26 -24.21 29.05
N TRP A 240 2.63 -23.70 30.11
CA TRP A 240 3.25 -23.32 31.36
C TRP A 240 2.35 -23.81 32.51
N GLU A 241 2.80 -24.85 33.21
CA GLU A 241 2.01 -25.56 34.20
C GLU A 241 2.78 -25.68 35.51
N ASP A 242 2.19 -25.25 36.62
CA ASP A 242 2.77 -25.47 37.96
C ASP A 242 2.50 -26.88 38.51
N ALA A 243 1.48 -27.56 37.97
CA ALA A 243 1.13 -28.94 38.29
C ALA A 243 0.60 -29.65 37.03
N PRO A 244 0.73 -30.98 36.93
CA PRO A 244 0.23 -31.70 35.77
C PRO A 244 -1.27 -31.56 35.57
N LYS A 245 -1.72 -31.36 34.33
CA LYS A 245 -3.15 -31.30 34.01
C LYS A 245 -3.86 -32.65 33.96
N THR A 246 -3.12 -33.74 33.81
CA THR A 246 -3.68 -35.11 33.76
C THR A 246 -2.91 -36.06 34.67
N ARG A 247 -3.54 -37.18 35.04
CA ARG A 247 -2.95 -38.17 35.95
C ARG A 247 -1.67 -38.83 35.41
N ASN A 248 -1.47 -38.80 34.09
CA ASN A 248 -0.37 -39.51 33.42
C ASN A 248 0.60 -38.55 32.71
N SER A 249 0.61 -37.26 33.06
CA SER A 249 1.50 -36.25 32.47
C SER A 249 2.38 -35.64 33.54
N ASP A 250 3.53 -35.09 33.13
CA ASP A 250 4.31 -34.19 33.95
C ASP A 250 3.88 -32.74 33.71
N ALA A 251 4.07 -31.88 34.72
CA ALA A 251 3.89 -30.44 34.54
C ALA A 251 4.95 -29.94 33.55
N MET A 252 4.51 -29.36 32.44
CA MET A 252 5.40 -28.83 31.43
C MET A 252 5.49 -27.32 31.56
N LYS A 253 6.73 -26.81 31.55
CA LYS A 253 7.01 -25.38 31.45
C LYS A 253 7.93 -25.17 30.26
N TRP A 254 7.58 -24.24 29.38
CA TRP A 254 8.52 -23.76 28.39
C TRP A 254 9.58 -22.91 29.09
N ASP A 255 10.70 -23.53 29.38
CA ASP A 255 11.75 -22.95 30.19
C ASP A 255 12.88 -22.39 29.31
N VAL A 256 13.09 -21.08 29.37
CA VAL A 256 14.14 -20.37 28.62
C VAL A 256 15.21 -19.92 29.62
N GLN A 257 16.31 -20.65 29.70
CA GLN A 257 17.34 -20.51 30.75
C GLN A 257 18.65 -19.88 30.25
N HIS A 258 18.88 -19.92 28.93
CA HIS A 258 20.11 -19.45 28.30
C HIS A 258 19.91 -19.20 26.80
N GLU A 259 20.95 -18.71 26.15
CA GLU A 259 20.98 -18.32 24.73
C GLU A 259 20.54 -19.43 23.78
N TYR A 260 21.04 -20.67 23.94
CA TYR A 260 20.60 -21.78 23.09
C TYR A 260 19.08 -22.07 23.18
N CYS A 261 18.41 -21.81 24.31
CA CYS A 261 16.94 -21.93 24.37
C CYS A 261 16.26 -20.88 23.48
N VAL A 262 16.83 -19.67 23.44
CA VAL A 262 16.35 -18.57 22.59
C VAL A 262 16.59 -18.92 21.12
N GLN A 263 17.80 -19.36 20.76
CA GLN A 263 18.12 -19.80 19.39
C GLN A 263 17.14 -20.88 18.90
N ASN A 264 16.88 -21.91 19.70
CA ASN A 264 15.91 -22.96 19.37
C ASN A 264 14.48 -22.41 19.15
N LEU A 265 14.05 -21.45 19.98
CA LEU A 265 12.76 -20.78 19.82
C LEU A 265 12.70 -20.00 18.50
N LEU A 266 13.75 -19.24 18.18
CA LEU A 266 13.81 -18.45 16.94
C LEU A 266 13.82 -19.37 15.72
N TYR A 267 14.59 -20.45 15.76
CA TYR A 267 14.62 -21.46 14.71
C TYR A 267 13.23 -22.05 14.48
N ALA A 268 12.50 -22.42 15.54
CA ALA A 268 11.14 -22.95 15.44
C ALA A 268 10.14 -21.95 14.82
N ILE A 269 10.34 -20.65 15.03
CA ILE A 269 9.51 -19.59 14.42
C ILE A 269 9.86 -19.38 12.94
N LEU A 270 11.16 -19.47 12.58
CA LEU A 270 11.66 -19.13 11.25
C LEU A 270 11.60 -20.29 10.25
N ALA A 271 11.87 -21.52 10.69
CA ALA A 271 11.95 -22.70 9.83
C ALA A 271 10.71 -22.97 8.95
N PRO A 272 9.47 -22.67 9.37
CA PRO A 272 8.30 -22.82 8.50
C PRO A 272 8.29 -21.88 7.29
N ILE A 273 9.06 -20.78 7.33
CA ILE A 273 9.06 -19.73 6.31
C ILE A 273 10.30 -19.84 5.41
N PHE A 274 11.46 -20.17 5.99
CA PHE A 274 12.74 -20.17 5.30
C PHE A 274 13.24 -21.58 5.04
N THR A 275 13.32 -21.98 3.77
CA THR A 275 13.87 -23.29 3.37
C THR A 275 15.40 -23.33 3.38
N ASP A 276 16.05 -22.17 3.44
CA ASP A 276 17.51 -22.02 3.42
C ASP A 276 18.09 -21.60 4.77
N LEU A 277 17.32 -21.77 5.85
CA LEU A 277 17.75 -21.47 7.22
C LEU A 277 19.01 -22.28 7.55
N VAL A 278 20.06 -21.57 7.93
CA VAL A 278 21.31 -22.15 8.42
C VAL A 278 21.26 -22.06 9.93
N ASP A 279 21.53 -23.18 10.59
CA ASP A 279 21.74 -23.24 12.03
C ASP A 279 23.12 -22.62 12.38
N GLU A 280 23.70 -23.02 13.50
CA GLU A 280 25.01 -22.56 13.94
C GLU A 280 26.14 -22.93 12.95
N GLU A 281 26.86 -21.93 12.41
CA GLU A 281 27.95 -22.11 11.43
C GLU A 281 29.19 -21.26 11.78
N TRP A 282 30.39 -21.82 11.59
CA TRP A 282 31.64 -21.07 11.70
C TRP A 282 31.91 -20.27 10.42
N MET A 283 32.18 -18.98 10.59
CA MET A 283 32.57 -18.08 9.51
C MET A 283 34.08 -18.18 9.22
N PRO A 284 34.54 -17.78 8.02
CA PRO A 284 35.96 -17.63 7.74
C PRO A 284 36.66 -16.74 8.80
N PRO A 285 37.90 -17.04 9.18
CA PRO A 285 38.64 -16.28 10.17
C PRO A 285 38.78 -14.80 9.79
N VAL A 286 38.59 -13.92 10.77
CA VAL A 286 38.88 -12.48 10.68
C VAL A 286 40.02 -12.18 11.65
N GLY A 287 41.25 -12.18 11.13
CA GLY A 287 42.45 -12.09 11.96
C GLY A 287 42.59 -13.32 12.86
N GLN A 288 42.62 -13.11 14.19
CA GLN A 288 42.69 -14.20 15.18
C GLN A 288 41.31 -14.64 15.69
N LYS A 289 40.22 -14.03 15.20
CA LYS A 289 38.86 -14.39 15.58
C LYS A 289 38.26 -15.31 14.52
N ASN A 290 37.64 -16.39 14.99
CA ASN A 290 36.79 -17.25 14.18
C ASN A 290 35.36 -16.95 14.62
N PRO A 291 34.58 -16.14 13.88
CA PRO A 291 33.21 -15.84 14.26
C PRO A 291 32.34 -17.09 14.09
N ARG A 292 31.34 -17.26 14.94
CA ARG A 292 30.32 -18.29 14.81
C ARG A 292 28.97 -17.60 14.82
N ILE A 293 28.16 -17.82 13.80
CA ILE A 293 26.83 -17.23 13.72
C ILE A 293 25.81 -18.16 14.39
N ASP A 294 24.77 -17.57 14.95
CA ASP A 294 23.68 -18.33 15.58
C ASP A 294 22.71 -18.91 14.55
N ILE A 295 22.08 -18.04 13.74
CA ILE A 295 21.13 -18.44 12.70
C ILE A 295 21.38 -17.59 11.45
N GLY A 296 21.60 -18.24 10.31
CA GLY A 296 21.78 -17.59 9.01
C GLY A 296 20.54 -17.70 8.12
N ILE A 297 20.19 -16.63 7.41
CA ILE A 297 19.19 -16.60 6.34
C ILE A 297 19.85 -16.07 5.06
N PRO A 298 20.49 -16.94 4.26
CA PRO A 298 21.26 -16.56 3.07
C PRO A 298 20.45 -15.78 2.03
N SER A 299 19.20 -16.16 1.79
CA SER A 299 18.27 -15.50 0.86
C SER A 299 18.00 -14.04 1.19
N LEU A 300 18.22 -13.63 2.44
CA LEU A 300 18.10 -12.24 2.91
C LEU A 300 19.45 -11.59 3.24
N ASN A 301 20.56 -12.28 3.00
CA ASN A 301 21.89 -11.88 3.47
C ASN A 301 21.88 -11.49 4.96
N LEU A 302 21.11 -12.22 5.78
CA LEU A 302 20.81 -11.87 7.16
C LEU A 302 21.36 -12.91 8.15
N ILE A 303 21.91 -12.44 9.26
CA ILE A 303 22.17 -13.24 10.47
C ILE A 303 21.18 -12.79 11.54
N VAL A 304 20.57 -13.75 12.24
CA VAL A 304 19.81 -13.49 13.47
C VAL A 304 20.70 -13.88 14.64
N GLU A 305 21.12 -12.88 15.41
CA GLU A 305 22.04 -13.05 16.55
C GLU A 305 21.23 -13.04 17.84
N ALA A 306 21.18 -14.17 18.55
CA ALA A 306 20.41 -14.31 19.77
C ALA A 306 21.27 -13.96 20.99
N LYS A 307 20.76 -13.14 21.90
CA LYS A 307 21.44 -12.83 23.17
C LYS A 307 20.50 -13.01 24.35
N PHE A 308 20.98 -13.66 25.40
CA PHE A 308 20.25 -13.84 26.65
C PHE A 308 20.75 -12.85 27.72
N LEU A 309 19.97 -11.80 28.00
CA LEU A 309 20.33 -10.77 28.98
C LEU A 309 19.97 -11.23 30.39
N ARG A 310 20.99 -11.66 31.14
CA ARG A 310 20.85 -12.07 32.54
C ARG A 310 20.65 -10.88 33.47
N PRO A 311 19.98 -11.07 34.63
CA PRO A 311 19.99 -10.08 35.71
C PRO A 311 21.41 -9.65 36.07
N GLY A 312 21.63 -8.33 36.14
CA GLY A 312 22.94 -7.73 36.47
C GLY A 312 23.84 -7.42 35.27
N VAL A 313 23.54 -7.92 34.07
CA VAL A 313 24.26 -7.52 32.84
C VAL A 313 23.67 -6.21 32.32
N SER A 314 24.50 -5.26 31.91
CA SER A 314 24.04 -3.97 31.40
C SER A 314 23.62 -4.04 29.93
N PHE A 315 22.63 -3.25 29.52
CA PHE A 315 22.34 -3.10 28.09
C PHE A 315 23.52 -2.45 27.33
N ALA A 316 24.30 -1.60 28.01
CA ALA A 316 25.47 -0.94 27.43
C ALA A 316 26.55 -1.92 26.95
N SER A 317 26.88 -2.94 27.76
CA SER A 317 27.84 -3.98 27.35
C SER A 317 27.32 -4.78 26.15
N LEU A 318 26.01 -5.05 26.12
CA LEU A 318 25.38 -5.77 25.02
C LEU A 318 25.46 -5.00 23.69
N ILE A 319 25.38 -3.66 23.72
CA ILE A 319 25.58 -2.83 22.53
C ILE A 319 26.98 -3.05 21.95
N GLY A 320 28.00 -3.09 22.80
CA GLY A 320 29.39 -3.29 22.38
C GLY A 320 29.61 -4.67 21.75
N GLU A 321 29.09 -5.72 22.38
CA GLU A 321 29.15 -7.09 21.86
C GLU A 321 28.48 -7.20 20.49
N LEU A 322 27.25 -6.70 20.34
CA LEU A 322 26.52 -6.77 19.09
C LEU A 322 27.14 -5.93 17.97
N ALA A 323 27.72 -4.77 18.29
CA ALA A 323 28.46 -3.95 17.34
C ALA A 323 29.73 -4.67 16.84
N GLU A 324 30.41 -5.37 17.74
CA GLU A 324 31.57 -6.19 17.40
C GLU A 324 31.18 -7.37 16.50
N ASP A 325 30.13 -8.12 16.86
CA ASP A 325 29.61 -9.24 16.08
C ASP A 325 29.22 -8.78 14.66
N ALA A 326 28.47 -7.69 14.55
CA ALA A 326 28.09 -7.11 13.26
C ALA A 326 29.31 -6.72 12.40
N SER A 327 30.37 -6.20 13.02
CA SER A 327 31.59 -5.83 12.32
C SER A 327 32.37 -7.07 11.85
N LEU A 328 32.44 -8.12 12.67
CA LEU A 328 33.15 -9.37 12.35
C LEU A 328 32.45 -10.13 11.22
N TYR A 329 31.13 -10.28 11.28
CA TYR A 329 30.37 -11.01 10.27
C TYR A 329 30.41 -10.33 8.89
N ARG A 330 30.56 -9.00 8.87
CA ARG A 330 30.60 -8.20 7.64
C ARG A 330 32.02 -7.90 7.13
N ALA A 331 33.06 -8.36 7.83
CA ALA A 331 34.44 -8.13 7.41
C ALA A 331 34.67 -8.70 5.99
N ARG A 332 35.46 -8.02 5.14
CA ARG A 332 35.68 -8.46 3.74
C ARG A 332 36.12 -9.92 3.58
N GLY A 333 36.79 -10.48 4.59
CA GLY A 333 37.25 -11.88 4.60
C GLY A 333 36.17 -12.90 4.93
N SER A 334 34.99 -12.49 5.40
CA SER A 334 33.90 -13.38 5.84
C SER A 334 33.10 -14.00 4.69
N GLY A 335 33.48 -13.71 3.43
CA GLY A 335 32.85 -14.27 2.23
C GLY A 335 31.63 -13.49 1.71
N GLY A 336 31.23 -12.39 2.36
CA GLY A 336 30.16 -11.50 1.88
C GLY A 336 28.76 -12.11 1.84
N ARG A 337 28.58 -13.30 2.42
CA ARG A 337 27.31 -14.05 2.43
C ARG A 337 26.22 -13.33 3.21
N TYR A 338 26.60 -12.62 4.27
CA TYR A 338 25.69 -11.87 5.14
C TYR A 338 26.10 -10.42 5.19
N LEU A 339 25.13 -9.52 5.03
CA LEU A 339 25.30 -8.06 5.02
C LEU A 339 24.61 -7.40 6.21
N HIS A 340 23.65 -8.10 6.81
CA HIS A 340 22.81 -7.60 7.88
C HIS A 340 22.85 -8.54 9.08
N VAL A 341 22.76 -7.96 10.28
CA VAL A 341 22.58 -8.66 11.55
C VAL A 341 21.32 -8.13 12.20
N LEU A 342 20.42 -9.02 12.61
CA LEU A 342 19.25 -8.72 13.42
C LEU A 342 19.49 -9.26 14.82
N PRO A 343 19.84 -8.39 15.78
CA PRO A 343 19.93 -8.77 17.18
C PRO A 343 18.56 -9.12 17.74
N PHE A 344 18.46 -10.28 18.38
CA PHE A 344 17.31 -10.69 19.16
C PHE A 344 17.73 -10.85 20.63
N VAL A 345 17.23 -9.97 21.49
CA VAL A 345 17.57 -9.97 22.92
C VAL A 345 16.41 -10.51 23.73
N TRP A 346 16.66 -11.61 24.44
CA TRP A 346 15.79 -12.11 25.50
C TRP A 346 16.19 -11.45 26.83
N ASP A 347 15.36 -10.52 27.31
CA ASP A 347 15.54 -9.86 28.59
C ASP A 347 14.90 -10.65 29.73
N ASP A 348 15.71 -11.48 30.38
CA ASP A 348 15.29 -12.24 31.57
C ASP A 348 15.14 -11.34 32.82
N SER A 349 15.75 -10.15 32.80
CA SER A 349 15.66 -9.17 33.88
C SER A 349 14.41 -8.29 33.85
N ARG A 350 13.64 -8.33 32.74
CA ARG A 350 12.38 -7.58 32.52
C ARG A 350 12.50 -6.06 32.70
N ARG A 351 13.66 -5.47 32.39
CA ARG A 351 13.92 -4.02 32.45
C ARG A 351 13.41 -3.32 31.19
N THR A 352 12.09 -3.36 31.01
CA THR A 352 11.41 -2.84 29.81
C THR A 352 11.63 -1.34 29.57
N GLU A 353 11.92 -0.58 30.62
CA GLU A 353 12.24 0.85 30.57
C GLU A 353 13.52 1.16 29.76
N GLU A 354 14.45 0.20 29.65
CA GLU A 354 15.69 0.37 28.88
C GLU A 354 15.52 0.02 27.39
N HIS A 355 14.45 -0.71 27.03
CA HIS A 355 14.28 -1.31 25.69
C HIS A 355 14.25 -0.26 24.58
N ALA A 356 13.47 0.82 24.74
CA ALA A 356 13.33 1.85 23.71
C ALA A 356 14.67 2.54 23.39
N LYS A 357 15.48 2.82 24.41
CA LYS A 357 16.80 3.44 24.26
C LYS A 357 17.79 2.47 23.61
N PHE A 358 17.73 1.19 23.99
CA PHE A 358 18.55 0.14 23.38
C PHE A 358 18.27 0.00 21.88
N LEU A 359 17.00 -0.06 21.49
CA LEU A 359 16.58 -0.16 20.09
C LEU A 359 17.05 1.06 19.28
N GLN A 360 16.81 2.28 19.79
CA GLN A 360 17.24 3.52 19.13
C GLN A 360 18.75 3.58 18.91
N GLY A 361 19.56 3.09 19.85
CA GLY A 361 21.01 3.05 19.72
C GLY A 361 21.47 2.07 18.63
N HIS A 362 20.84 0.90 18.54
CA HIS A 362 21.21 -0.14 17.58
C HIS A 362 20.80 0.17 16.14
N GLU A 363 19.72 0.92 15.94
CA GLU A 363 19.33 1.40 14.60
C GLU A 363 20.38 2.34 13.97
N GLN A 364 21.31 2.88 14.76
CA GLN A 364 22.39 3.75 14.29
C GLN A 364 23.68 2.99 13.94
N ILE A 365 23.76 1.68 14.23
CA ILE A 365 24.96 0.87 14.01
C ILE A 365 24.92 0.25 12.61
N GLU A 366 25.97 0.48 11.83
CA GLU A 366 26.04 -0.01 10.46
C GLU A 366 26.02 -1.55 10.40
N GLY A 367 25.11 -2.09 9.59
CA GLY A 367 24.93 -3.54 9.43
C GLY A 367 23.96 -4.15 10.42
N ILE A 368 23.52 -3.42 11.45
CA ILE A 368 22.43 -3.85 12.32
C ILE A 368 21.09 -3.45 11.68
N ALA A 369 20.16 -4.42 11.60
CA ALA A 369 18.86 -4.26 10.98
C ALA A 369 17.74 -4.72 11.92
N HIS A 370 16.81 -3.81 12.21
CA HIS A 370 15.56 -4.08 12.92
C HIS A 370 15.72 -4.90 14.23
N PRO A 371 16.52 -4.42 15.19
CA PRO A 371 16.76 -5.13 16.45
C PRO A 371 15.45 -5.43 17.19
N VAL A 372 15.43 -6.56 17.88
CA VAL A 372 14.29 -7.02 18.68
C VAL A 372 14.74 -7.22 20.10
N VAL A 373 14.00 -6.69 21.07
CA VAL A 373 14.14 -7.00 22.48
C VAL A 373 12.79 -7.41 23.03
N ILE A 374 12.75 -8.55 23.72
CA ILE A 374 11.55 -9.03 24.41
C ILE A 374 11.87 -9.33 25.86
N ALA A 375 11.00 -8.90 26.76
CA ALA A 375 11.08 -9.34 28.16
C ALA A 375 10.54 -10.77 28.29
N ARG A 376 11.11 -11.54 29.21
CA ARG A 376 10.53 -12.82 29.65
C ARG A 376 9.04 -12.62 29.98
N PRO A 377 8.12 -13.41 29.39
CA PRO A 377 6.70 -13.29 29.67
C PRO A 377 6.40 -13.27 31.18
N SER A 378 5.54 -12.36 31.62
CA SER A 378 4.99 -12.38 32.98
C SER A 378 4.02 -13.55 33.09
N THR A 379 4.16 -14.35 34.15
CA THR A 379 3.14 -15.30 34.60
C THR A 379 1.86 -14.57 35.00
#